data_AF-A0A5N6PPV6-F1
#
_entry.id   AF-A0A5N6PPV6-F1
#
_cell.length_a   1.000
_cell.length_b   1.000
_cell.length_c   1.000
_cell.angle_alpha   90.00
_cell.angle_beta   90.00
_cell.angle_gamma   90.00
#
_symmetry.space_group_name_H-M   'P 1'
#
loop_
_entity.id
_entity.type
_entity.pdbx_description
1 polymer ?
#
loop_
_entity_poly.entity_id
_entity_poly.type
_entity_poly.pdbx_seq_one_letter_code
_entity_poly.pdbx_strand_id
1 'polypeptide(L)'
;MDQENNTSNRYAKILTGSWWAQFRYGSNPWMARYVYSVMFLLANLLAWAVRDYGPNALAQMSKLKTCEGVEDCIGTEGVLRVSMGCFIFYFIMFLSTTGTSKLYGRKELWHSSWWSAKIFLMITLILLSFFLPRQMVMIYGFIAHFGAGVFLVIQLISIISFITWMNDCCLSEKYAERSRTHFTVLATAAYFVCILGIILMYVWYTPQATCLLNIFFITWTLFLLQLMTSVSIHPKVNAGFLSPGFMGLYVVFLCWSAIRSEPLDEKCIRNSGASGHWLTIISFVVALLAMVIATFSTGIDSKCFQSRKDDKQDEDDVPYGFGFFHLVFASGVMYFAMLLIGWNPHHTMEKWTIDVGWTSTWVRIVNEWVAVCVYYTVKGITLKSLSATRWESRVESVKLIRYQLIEIREALLEVRDTDNDPKIQSEAKSLSDNEIGDFEFLVSLVIWFELLTTVNVVSKRLQTKDVILDFAIEEIRRLINFFKNYREVGLSKAIDEAKIIAIQMGVDPTFSQRRPLRRKKQFDETSSEQEVSFSPEENYKVNYFLCIVDQTISSLESRFDQYKKYEDLFGFLFPKKLKQLDENELKSCCYRLRDALKYGEQSDIDADELYL
;
A
#
# COMPACT_ATOMS: atom_id res chain seq x y z
N MET A 1 -2.67 -8.01 37.57
CA MET A 1 -1.62 -9.01 37.26
C MET A 1 -2.18 -10.43 37.14
N ASP A 2 -3.10 -10.88 38.01
CA ASP A 2 -3.61 -12.27 37.95
C ASP A 2 -4.60 -12.58 36.81
N GLN A 3 -5.22 -11.57 36.20
CA GLN A 3 -6.20 -11.75 35.12
C GLN A 3 -5.55 -11.88 33.72
N GLU A 4 -4.41 -11.21 33.49
CA GLU A 4 -3.62 -11.34 32.25
C GLU A 4 -2.96 -12.72 32.12
N ASN A 5 -2.39 -13.21 33.23
CA ASN A 5 -1.74 -14.53 33.27
C ASN A 5 -2.71 -15.69 32.95
N ASN A 6 -3.99 -15.55 33.29
CA ASN A 6 -4.99 -16.60 33.04
C ASN A 6 -5.48 -16.61 31.57
N THR A 7 -5.37 -15.48 30.87
CA THR A 7 -5.88 -15.32 29.50
C THR A 7 -4.83 -15.70 28.45
N SER A 8 -3.56 -15.35 28.68
CA SER A 8 -2.40 -15.78 27.88
C SER A 8 -2.24 -17.32 27.89
N ASN A 9 -2.38 -17.94 29.07
CA ASN A 9 -2.34 -19.41 29.23
C ASN A 9 -3.49 -20.13 28.50
N ARG A 10 -4.63 -19.45 28.32
CA ARG A 10 -5.80 -20.00 27.61
C ARG A 10 -5.53 -20.13 26.11
N TYR A 11 -4.92 -19.12 25.50
CA TYR A 11 -4.55 -19.14 24.07
C TYR A 11 -3.47 -20.18 23.78
N ALA A 12 -2.44 -20.28 24.62
CA ALA A 12 -1.40 -21.30 24.49
C ALA A 12 -1.97 -22.74 24.54
N LYS A 13 -2.98 -22.97 25.38
CA LYS A 13 -3.68 -24.26 25.50
C LYS A 13 -4.69 -24.54 24.39
N ILE A 14 -5.17 -23.50 23.70
CA ILE A 14 -6.10 -23.60 22.55
C ILE A 14 -5.32 -23.87 21.25
N LEU A 15 -4.16 -23.22 21.06
CA LEU A 15 -3.25 -23.45 19.92
C LEU A 15 -2.79 -24.91 19.80
N THR A 16 -2.79 -25.64 20.91
CA THR A 16 -2.38 -27.06 21.00
C THR A 16 -3.55 -28.06 20.91
N GLY A 17 -4.81 -27.59 20.85
CA GLY A 17 -6.00 -28.43 20.76
C GLY A 17 -6.46 -28.78 19.33
N SER A 18 -7.39 -29.73 19.18
CA SER A 18 -7.95 -30.12 17.87
C SER A 18 -8.75 -28.97 17.23
N TRP A 19 -8.80 -28.92 15.89
CA TRP A 19 -9.53 -27.91 15.12
C TRP A 19 -11.00 -27.75 15.56
N TRP A 20 -11.66 -28.85 15.93
CA TRP A 20 -13.04 -28.84 16.44
C TRP A 20 -13.19 -28.21 17.83
N ALA A 21 -12.20 -28.39 18.71
CA ALA A 21 -12.19 -27.76 20.03
C ALA A 21 -11.90 -26.25 19.92
N GLN A 22 -11.01 -25.87 19.00
CA GLN A 22 -10.76 -24.46 18.65
C GLN A 22 -12.01 -23.81 18.06
N PHE A 23 -12.75 -24.51 17.18
CA PHE A 23 -13.99 -24.01 16.60
C PHE A 23 -15.12 -23.83 17.61
N ARG A 24 -15.27 -24.69 18.63
CA ARG A 24 -16.34 -24.49 19.64
C ARG A 24 -15.98 -23.50 20.75
N TYR A 25 -14.73 -23.51 21.23
CA TYR A 25 -14.37 -22.87 22.50
C TYR A 25 -13.13 -21.97 22.42
N GLY A 26 -12.43 -21.93 21.28
CA GLY A 26 -11.20 -21.18 21.11
C GLY A 26 -11.41 -19.85 20.40
N SER A 27 -10.87 -18.77 20.97
CA SER A 27 -10.77 -17.49 20.26
C SER A 27 -9.54 -17.53 19.36
N ASN A 28 -9.72 -17.54 18.04
CA ASN A 28 -8.61 -17.48 17.09
C ASN A 28 -8.92 -16.51 15.94
N PRO A 29 -8.40 -15.27 15.97
CA PRO A 29 -8.68 -14.26 14.95
C PRO A 29 -8.13 -14.63 13.56
N TRP A 30 -7.06 -15.44 13.51
CA TRP A 30 -6.51 -15.95 12.25
C TRP A 30 -7.40 -16.98 11.57
N MET A 31 -8.12 -17.78 12.36
CA MET A 31 -9.11 -18.74 11.86
C MET A 31 -10.43 -18.06 11.51
N ALA A 32 -10.83 -17.04 12.30
CA ALA A 32 -12.09 -16.34 12.15
C ALA A 32 -12.35 -15.79 10.75
N ARG A 33 -11.33 -15.19 10.11
CA ARG A 33 -11.43 -14.68 8.73
C ARG A 33 -11.83 -15.77 7.72
N TYR A 34 -11.32 -16.99 7.86
CA TYR A 34 -11.66 -18.10 6.96
C TYR A 34 -13.07 -18.61 7.21
N VAL A 35 -13.51 -18.66 8.47
CA VAL A 35 -14.88 -19.06 8.81
C VAL A 35 -15.88 -18.07 8.21
N TYR A 36 -15.64 -16.76 8.36
CA TYR A 36 -16.48 -15.74 7.72
C TYR A 36 -16.46 -15.83 6.18
N SER A 37 -15.32 -16.12 5.55
CA SER A 37 -15.25 -16.40 4.11
C SER A 37 -16.07 -17.61 3.67
N VAL A 38 -16.06 -18.68 4.45
CA VAL A 38 -16.88 -19.87 4.16
C VAL A 38 -18.36 -19.54 4.35
N MET A 39 -18.73 -18.79 5.39
CA MET A 39 -20.11 -18.32 5.58
C MET A 39 -20.58 -17.45 4.41
N PHE A 40 -19.72 -16.55 3.93
CA PHE A 40 -19.97 -15.72 2.75
C PHE A 40 -20.14 -16.55 1.48
N LEU A 41 -19.27 -17.53 1.25
CA LEU A 41 -19.38 -18.48 0.13
C LEU A 41 -20.70 -19.25 0.17
N LEU A 42 -21.09 -19.78 1.33
CA LEU A 42 -22.34 -20.50 1.50
C LEU A 42 -23.56 -19.60 1.29
N ALA A 43 -23.52 -18.36 1.76
CA ALA A 43 -24.57 -17.37 1.51
C ALA A 43 -24.72 -17.07 0.01
N ASN A 44 -23.60 -16.96 -0.71
CA ASN A 44 -23.59 -16.72 -2.15
C ASN A 44 -24.15 -17.91 -2.94
N LEU A 45 -23.77 -19.14 -2.54
CA LEU A 45 -24.35 -20.36 -3.11
C LEU A 45 -25.85 -20.49 -2.81
N LEU A 46 -26.30 -20.08 -1.62
CA LEU A 46 -27.71 -20.04 -1.27
C LEU A 46 -28.47 -19.02 -2.13
N ALA A 47 -27.93 -17.80 -2.30
CA ALA A 47 -28.54 -16.78 -3.15
C ALA A 47 -28.65 -17.25 -4.61
N TRP A 48 -27.61 -17.90 -5.13
CA TRP A 48 -27.64 -18.53 -6.45
C TRP A 48 -28.68 -19.65 -6.55
N ALA A 49 -28.73 -20.55 -5.56
CA ALA A 49 -29.70 -21.64 -5.55
C ALA A 49 -31.15 -21.13 -5.52
N VAL A 50 -31.40 -20.07 -4.73
CA VAL A 50 -32.69 -19.37 -4.69
C VAL A 50 -33.02 -18.72 -6.04
N ARG A 51 -32.04 -18.16 -6.75
CA ARG A 51 -32.25 -17.57 -8.09
C ARG A 51 -32.65 -18.62 -9.12
N ASP A 52 -31.85 -19.68 -9.26
CA ASP A 52 -31.95 -20.63 -10.39
C ASP A 52 -32.99 -21.74 -10.14
N TYR A 53 -33.25 -22.09 -8.87
CA TYR A 53 -34.15 -23.19 -8.48
C TYR A 53 -35.28 -22.76 -7.56
N GLY A 54 -35.18 -21.58 -6.94
CA GLY A 54 -36.19 -21.05 -6.04
C GLY A 54 -37.55 -20.74 -6.66
N PRO A 55 -37.70 -20.33 -7.94
CA PRO A 55 -39.03 -20.09 -8.52
C PRO A 55 -39.97 -21.29 -8.37
N ASN A 56 -39.49 -22.52 -8.53
CA ASN A 56 -40.28 -23.74 -8.36
C ASN A 56 -40.67 -24.01 -6.89
N ALA A 57 -39.84 -23.60 -5.93
CA ALA A 57 -40.04 -23.85 -4.50
C ALA A 57 -40.79 -22.71 -3.78
N LEU A 58 -40.59 -21.46 -4.21
CA LEU A 58 -41.11 -20.24 -3.59
C LEU A 58 -42.48 -19.82 -4.16
N ALA A 59 -42.87 -20.31 -5.33
CA ALA A 59 -44.19 -20.05 -5.94
C ALA A 59 -45.38 -20.54 -5.09
N GLN A 60 -45.15 -21.40 -4.09
CA GLN A 60 -46.17 -21.89 -3.16
C GLN A 60 -46.51 -20.89 -2.04
N MET A 61 -45.67 -19.86 -1.81
CA MET A 61 -45.92 -18.85 -0.78
C MET A 61 -46.82 -17.73 -1.30
N SER A 62 -48.04 -17.61 -0.77
CA SER A 62 -49.06 -16.64 -1.21
C SER A 62 -48.63 -15.16 -1.13
N LYS A 63 -47.64 -14.82 -0.31
CA LYS A 63 -47.06 -13.46 -0.20
C LYS A 63 -46.11 -13.07 -1.34
N LEU A 64 -45.63 -14.03 -2.14
CA LEU A 64 -44.76 -13.79 -3.31
C LEU A 64 -45.52 -13.78 -4.64
N LYS A 65 -46.85 -13.95 -4.62
CA LYS A 65 -47.70 -14.06 -5.84
C LYS A 65 -47.93 -12.74 -6.60
N THR A 66 -47.43 -11.62 -6.11
CA THR A 66 -47.65 -10.26 -6.67
C THR A 66 -46.62 -9.87 -7.73
N CYS A 67 -46.26 -10.81 -8.60
CA CYS A 67 -45.54 -10.54 -9.84
C CYS A 67 -46.59 -10.51 -10.97
N GLU A 68 -46.99 -9.31 -11.39
CA GLU A 68 -47.98 -9.09 -12.46
C GLU A 68 -47.43 -9.58 -13.82
N GLY A 69 -47.51 -10.89 -14.08
CA GLY A 69 -47.34 -11.46 -15.42
C GLY A 69 -45.91 -11.75 -15.90
N VAL A 70 -44.89 -11.64 -15.05
CA VAL A 70 -43.51 -12.06 -15.40
C VAL A 70 -43.10 -13.22 -14.47
N GLU A 71 -43.10 -14.45 -15.01
CA GLU A 71 -42.83 -15.70 -14.26
C GLU A 71 -41.46 -15.73 -13.54
N ASP A 72 -40.51 -14.89 -13.93
CA ASP A 72 -39.11 -14.93 -13.48
C ASP A 72 -38.72 -13.87 -12.42
N CYS A 73 -39.64 -13.02 -11.97
CA CYS A 73 -39.34 -11.97 -10.96
C CYS A 73 -38.98 -12.55 -9.56
N ILE A 74 -39.42 -13.78 -9.28
CA ILE A 74 -39.22 -14.47 -7.98
C ILE A 74 -37.73 -14.74 -7.71
N GLY A 75 -36.94 -15.05 -8.73
CA GLY A 75 -35.50 -15.33 -8.59
C GLY A 75 -34.71 -14.10 -8.14
N THR A 76 -34.93 -12.97 -8.80
CA THR A 76 -34.29 -11.68 -8.49
C THR A 76 -34.65 -11.20 -7.08
N GLU A 77 -35.93 -11.26 -6.71
CA GLU A 77 -36.38 -10.89 -5.36
C GLU A 77 -35.79 -11.82 -4.28
N GLY A 78 -35.69 -13.11 -4.58
CA GLY A 78 -35.07 -14.10 -3.70
C GLY A 78 -33.59 -13.81 -3.42
N VAL A 79 -32.81 -13.45 -4.44
CA VAL A 79 -31.40 -13.03 -4.28
C VAL A 79 -31.29 -11.82 -3.35
N LEU A 80 -32.11 -10.79 -3.59
CA LEU A 80 -32.10 -9.57 -2.78
C LEU A 80 -32.47 -9.86 -1.32
N ARG A 81 -33.43 -10.76 -1.06
CA ARG A 81 -33.80 -11.18 0.30
C ARG A 81 -32.65 -11.90 1.00
N VAL A 82 -32.01 -12.88 0.37
CA VAL A 82 -30.84 -13.56 0.97
C VAL A 82 -29.71 -12.57 1.25
N SER A 83 -29.40 -11.72 0.27
CA SER A 83 -28.38 -10.67 0.40
C SER A 83 -28.68 -9.71 1.55
N MET A 84 -29.94 -9.27 1.71
CA MET A 84 -30.34 -8.36 2.78
C MET A 84 -30.13 -8.96 4.18
N GLY A 85 -30.50 -10.23 4.38
CA GLY A 85 -30.27 -10.92 5.65
C GLY A 85 -28.78 -11.02 5.99
N CYS A 86 -27.96 -11.35 4.99
CA CYS A 86 -26.50 -11.40 5.14
C CYS A 86 -25.89 -10.02 5.36
N PHE A 87 -26.38 -8.98 4.68
CA PHE A 87 -25.93 -7.61 4.87
C PHE A 87 -26.16 -7.15 6.30
N ILE A 88 -27.37 -7.36 6.83
CA ILE A 88 -27.70 -7.01 8.22
C ILE A 88 -26.77 -7.75 9.18
N PHE A 89 -26.49 -9.03 8.94
CA PHE A 89 -25.55 -9.80 9.75
C PHE A 89 -24.13 -9.19 9.74
N TYR A 90 -23.53 -8.98 8.57
CA TYR A 90 -22.19 -8.41 8.48
C TYR A 90 -22.14 -6.97 8.98
N PHE A 91 -23.21 -6.19 8.82
CA PHE A 91 -23.30 -4.83 9.34
C PHE A 91 -23.41 -4.80 10.88
N ILE A 92 -24.14 -5.72 11.50
CA ILE A 92 -24.13 -5.91 12.96
C ILE A 92 -22.72 -6.28 13.45
N MET A 93 -22.04 -7.17 12.72
CA MET A 93 -20.64 -7.52 13.03
C MET A 93 -19.71 -6.31 12.88
N PHE A 94 -19.90 -5.47 11.86
CA PHE A 94 -19.17 -4.21 11.68
C PHE A 94 -19.36 -3.27 12.88
N LEU A 95 -20.61 -2.95 13.24
CA LEU A 95 -20.90 -2.04 14.35
C LEU A 95 -20.36 -2.55 15.69
N SER A 96 -20.45 -3.86 15.95
CA SER A 96 -20.00 -4.47 17.20
C SER A 96 -18.48 -4.63 17.32
N THR A 97 -17.75 -4.68 16.20
CA THR A 97 -16.29 -4.90 16.19
C THR A 97 -15.47 -3.65 15.81
N THR A 98 -16.12 -2.56 15.39
CA THR A 98 -15.44 -1.29 15.08
C THR A 98 -14.70 -0.73 16.30
N GLY A 99 -13.50 -0.20 16.05
CA GLY A 99 -12.61 0.35 17.08
C GLY A 99 -11.87 -0.71 17.91
N THR A 100 -11.81 -1.97 17.46
CA THR A 100 -10.99 -2.99 18.10
C THR A 100 -9.55 -2.88 17.61
N SER A 101 -8.62 -2.59 18.53
CA SER A 101 -7.18 -2.50 18.24
C SER A 101 -6.35 -3.60 18.92
N LYS A 102 -6.77 -4.06 20.11
CA LYS A 102 -6.03 -5.04 20.92
C LYS A 102 -6.71 -6.42 20.97
N LEU A 103 -5.88 -7.46 21.04
CA LEU A 103 -6.24 -8.84 21.35
C LEU A 103 -6.73 -8.94 22.81
N TYR A 104 -7.41 -10.03 23.17
CA TYR A 104 -7.94 -10.29 24.51
C TYR A 104 -9.08 -9.38 24.99
N GLY A 105 -9.52 -8.42 24.16
CA GLY A 105 -10.69 -7.60 24.44
C GLY A 105 -12.03 -8.31 24.22
N ARG A 106 -13.11 -7.82 24.86
CA ARG A 106 -14.48 -8.34 24.68
C ARG A 106 -14.94 -8.36 23.22
N LYS A 107 -14.57 -7.33 22.44
CA LYS A 107 -14.91 -7.23 21.01
C LYS A 107 -14.15 -8.26 20.15
N GLU A 108 -12.90 -8.56 20.49
CA GLU A 108 -12.14 -9.63 19.83
C GLU A 108 -12.76 -11.00 20.10
N LEU A 109 -13.12 -11.27 21.36
CA LEU A 109 -13.78 -12.53 21.72
C LEU A 109 -15.10 -12.70 20.96
N TRP A 110 -15.90 -11.62 20.86
CA TRP A 110 -17.10 -11.59 20.04
C TRP A 110 -16.80 -11.86 18.56
N HIS A 111 -15.72 -11.32 17.99
CA HIS A 111 -15.33 -11.54 16.59
C HIS A 111 -14.84 -12.98 16.32
N SER A 112 -14.02 -13.54 17.21
CA SER A 112 -13.28 -14.79 16.98
C SER A 112 -13.94 -16.04 17.57
N SER A 113 -15.01 -15.90 18.37
CA SER A 113 -15.66 -17.00 19.10
C SER A 113 -17.18 -17.09 18.85
N TRP A 114 -17.92 -17.91 19.62
CA TRP A 114 -19.40 -17.96 19.62
C TRP A 114 -20.04 -18.26 18.24
N TRP A 115 -19.41 -19.14 17.48
CA TRP A 115 -19.81 -19.46 16.10
C TRP A 115 -21.23 -19.98 15.98
N SER A 116 -21.70 -20.84 16.90
CA SER A 116 -23.08 -21.36 16.87
C SER A 116 -24.12 -20.25 16.98
N ALA A 117 -23.89 -19.26 17.85
CA ALA A 117 -24.78 -18.11 18.01
C ALA A 117 -24.80 -17.25 16.75
N LYS A 118 -23.65 -17.03 16.11
CA LYS A 118 -23.54 -16.25 14.87
C LYS A 118 -24.19 -16.94 13.68
N ILE A 119 -23.99 -18.25 13.53
CA ILE A 119 -24.62 -19.04 12.46
C ILE A 119 -26.14 -18.99 12.63
N PHE A 120 -26.64 -19.20 13.86
CA PHE A 120 -28.07 -19.09 14.16
C PHE A 120 -28.61 -17.68 13.87
N LEU A 121 -27.87 -16.64 14.26
CA LEU A 121 -28.23 -15.24 13.98
C LEU A 121 -28.30 -14.98 12.46
N MET A 122 -27.31 -15.43 11.69
CA MET A 122 -27.28 -15.26 10.24
C MET A 122 -28.46 -15.97 9.57
N ILE A 123 -28.71 -17.24 9.92
CA ILE A 123 -29.86 -17.99 9.38
C ILE A 123 -31.18 -17.30 9.74
N THR A 124 -31.33 -16.84 10.98
CA THR A 124 -32.54 -16.13 11.42
C THR A 124 -32.75 -14.84 10.64
N LEU A 125 -31.70 -14.05 10.41
CA LEU A 125 -31.77 -12.81 9.64
C LEU A 125 -32.10 -13.06 8.16
N ILE A 126 -31.56 -14.14 7.57
CA ILE A 126 -31.93 -14.56 6.20
C ILE A 126 -33.40 -14.98 6.17
N LEU A 127 -33.87 -15.82 7.10
CA LEU A 127 -35.28 -16.24 7.10
C LEU A 127 -36.22 -15.06 7.34
N LEU A 128 -35.85 -14.14 8.24
CA LEU A 128 -36.63 -12.94 8.53
C LEU A 128 -36.82 -12.05 7.29
N SER A 129 -35.81 -11.99 6.40
CA SER A 129 -35.90 -11.19 5.18
C SER A 129 -36.97 -11.70 4.21
N PHE A 130 -37.33 -12.99 4.24
CA PHE A 130 -38.42 -13.55 3.44
C PHE A 130 -39.82 -13.13 3.94
N PHE A 131 -39.94 -12.64 5.17
CA PHE A 131 -41.21 -12.13 5.70
C PHE A 131 -41.43 -10.64 5.42
N LEU A 132 -40.41 -9.91 4.96
CA LEU A 132 -40.53 -8.48 4.64
C LEU A 132 -41.36 -8.23 3.36
N PRO A 133 -42.08 -7.10 3.31
CA PRO A 133 -42.86 -6.73 2.13
C PRO A 133 -41.95 -6.35 0.95
N ARG A 134 -42.43 -6.60 -0.27
CA ARG A 134 -41.71 -6.34 -1.53
C ARG A 134 -41.15 -4.92 -1.63
N GLN A 135 -41.90 -3.93 -1.14
CA GLN A 135 -41.47 -2.52 -1.13
C GLN A 135 -40.12 -2.33 -0.41
N MET A 136 -39.90 -2.99 0.72
CA MET A 136 -38.63 -2.92 1.45
C MET A 136 -37.49 -3.61 0.72
N VAL A 137 -37.76 -4.72 0.04
CA VAL A 137 -36.76 -5.45 -0.75
C VAL A 137 -36.32 -4.63 -1.98
N MET A 138 -37.25 -3.91 -2.62
CA MET A 138 -36.92 -3.00 -3.72
C MET A 138 -36.06 -1.82 -3.24
N ILE A 139 -36.40 -1.21 -2.10
CA ILE A 139 -35.57 -0.17 -1.48
C ILE A 139 -34.16 -0.71 -1.18
N TYR A 140 -34.07 -1.91 -0.62
CA TYR A 140 -32.78 -2.57 -0.41
C TYR A 140 -32.03 -2.79 -1.73
N GLY A 141 -32.72 -3.15 -2.82
CA GLY A 141 -32.12 -3.25 -4.16
C GLY A 141 -31.41 -1.96 -4.57
N PHE A 142 -32.02 -0.79 -4.37
CA PHE A 142 -31.37 0.50 -4.63
C PHE A 142 -30.16 0.75 -3.72
N ILE A 143 -30.27 0.42 -2.43
CA ILE A 143 -29.14 0.53 -1.49
C ILE A 143 -28.00 -0.41 -1.90
N ALA A 144 -28.32 -1.61 -2.38
CA ALA A 144 -27.35 -2.61 -2.81
C ALA A 144 -26.59 -2.16 -4.07
N HIS A 145 -27.20 -1.39 -4.99
CA HIS A 145 -26.46 -0.77 -6.10
C HIS A 145 -25.38 0.19 -5.59
N PHE A 146 -25.72 1.04 -4.62
CA PHE A 146 -24.76 1.95 -4.00
C PHE A 146 -23.66 1.18 -3.25
N GLY A 147 -24.04 0.20 -2.43
CA GLY A 147 -23.09 -0.64 -1.70
C GLY A 147 -22.16 -1.47 -2.60
N ALA A 148 -22.66 -1.91 -3.75
CA ALA A 148 -21.87 -2.56 -4.80
C ALA A 148 -20.80 -1.61 -5.37
N GLY A 149 -21.15 -0.35 -5.64
CA GLY A 149 -20.20 0.69 -6.03
C GLY A 149 -19.14 0.95 -4.95
N VAL A 150 -19.55 1.03 -3.68
CA VAL A 150 -18.62 1.17 -2.54
C VAL A 150 -17.65 -0.01 -2.48
N PHE A 151 -18.12 -1.23 -2.67
CA PHE A 151 -17.26 -2.41 -2.71
C PHE A 151 -16.21 -2.31 -3.82
N LEU A 152 -16.61 -1.93 -5.04
CA LEU A 152 -15.69 -1.77 -6.17
C LEU A 152 -14.59 -0.74 -5.88
N VAL A 153 -14.93 0.40 -5.27
CA VAL A 153 -13.96 1.45 -4.90
C VAL A 153 -12.99 0.93 -3.82
N ILE A 154 -13.49 0.27 -2.78
CA ILE A 154 -12.63 -0.28 -1.72
C ILE A 154 -11.69 -1.36 -2.29
N GLN A 155 -12.23 -2.27 -3.11
CA GLN A 155 -11.47 -3.31 -3.79
C GLN A 155 -10.38 -2.71 -4.69
N LEU A 156 -10.72 -1.66 -5.45
CA LEU A 156 -9.79 -0.95 -6.30
C LEU A 156 -8.62 -0.35 -5.51
N ILE A 157 -8.90 0.36 -4.41
CA ILE A 157 -7.86 0.95 -3.56
C ILE A 157 -6.96 -0.15 -2.98
N SER A 158 -7.53 -1.29 -2.57
CA SER A 158 -6.74 -2.43 -2.08
C SER A 158 -5.82 -3.01 -3.16
N ILE A 159 -6.31 -3.17 -4.40
CA ILE A 159 -5.50 -3.64 -5.53
C ILE A 159 -4.37 -2.66 -5.84
N ILE A 160 -4.65 -1.36 -5.89
CA ILE A 160 -3.62 -0.33 -6.13
C ILE A 160 -2.57 -0.36 -5.01
N SER A 161 -3.00 -0.43 -3.75
CA SER A 161 -2.10 -0.53 -2.59
C SER A 161 -1.20 -1.77 -2.66
N PHE A 162 -1.76 -2.92 -3.05
CA PHE A 162 -1.01 -4.14 -3.29
C PHE A 162 0.02 -3.97 -4.42
N ILE A 163 -0.37 -3.36 -5.54
CA ILE A 163 0.55 -3.07 -6.66
C ILE A 163 1.66 -2.11 -6.23
N THR A 164 1.35 -1.07 -5.45
CA THR A 164 2.36 -0.15 -4.91
C THR A 164 3.29 -0.83 -3.92
N TRP A 165 2.76 -1.69 -3.06
CA TRP A 165 3.57 -2.49 -2.13
C TRP A 165 4.51 -3.42 -2.88
N MET A 166 4.04 -4.11 -3.94
CA MET A 166 4.92 -4.92 -4.78
C MET A 166 6.01 -4.08 -5.46
N ASN A 167 5.65 -2.87 -5.93
CA ASN A 167 6.60 -1.95 -6.53
C ASN A 167 7.68 -1.49 -5.53
N ASP A 168 7.28 -1.13 -4.31
CA ASP A 168 8.19 -0.69 -3.26
C ASP A 168 9.07 -1.84 -2.76
N CYS A 169 8.51 -3.06 -2.63
CA CYS A 169 9.28 -4.26 -2.33
C CYS A 169 10.33 -4.56 -3.40
N CYS A 170 10.03 -4.30 -4.68
CA CYS A 170 10.98 -4.48 -5.78
C CYS A 170 12.10 -3.42 -5.78
N LEU A 171 11.78 -2.17 -5.40
CA LEU A 171 12.76 -1.08 -5.31
C LEU A 171 13.59 -1.13 -4.02
N SER A 172 13.11 -1.87 -3.01
CA SER A 172 13.84 -2.10 -1.76
C SER A 172 15.13 -2.88 -2.03
N GLU A 173 16.28 -2.21 -1.88
CA GLU A 173 17.66 -2.72 -2.02
C GLU A 173 18.00 -4.00 -1.23
N LYS A 174 17.08 -4.47 -0.38
CA LYS A 174 17.21 -5.71 0.41
C LYS A 174 17.43 -6.97 -0.45
N TYR A 175 17.17 -6.90 -1.76
CA TYR A 175 17.43 -7.99 -2.70
C TYR A 175 18.35 -7.51 -3.84
N ALA A 176 19.66 -7.58 -3.62
CA ALA A 176 20.69 -7.19 -4.58
C ALA A 176 20.60 -7.95 -5.93
N GLU A 177 20.94 -7.24 -7.01
CA GLU A 177 21.10 -7.57 -8.45
C GLU A 177 20.27 -8.72 -9.07
N ARG A 178 20.31 -9.94 -8.52
CA ARG A 178 19.59 -11.12 -9.04
C ARG A 178 18.07 -10.93 -9.00
N SER A 179 17.56 -10.25 -7.98
CA SER A 179 16.13 -9.97 -7.82
C SER A 179 15.62 -8.89 -8.79
N ARG A 180 16.43 -7.85 -9.06
CA ARG A 180 16.06 -6.78 -9.99
C ARG A 180 15.82 -7.32 -11.40
N THR A 181 16.62 -8.28 -11.86
CA THR A 181 16.41 -8.95 -13.14
C THR A 181 15.11 -9.77 -13.16
N HIS A 182 14.83 -10.57 -12.12
CA HIS A 182 13.59 -11.37 -12.06
C HIS A 182 12.32 -10.50 -12.04
N PHE A 183 12.31 -9.40 -11.29
CA PHE A 183 11.15 -8.51 -11.27
C PHE A 183 11.01 -7.65 -12.53
N THR A 184 12.13 -7.27 -13.16
CA THR A 184 12.08 -6.62 -14.48
C THR A 184 11.55 -7.57 -15.54
N VAL A 185 11.95 -8.86 -15.50
CA VAL A 185 11.39 -9.91 -16.36
C VAL A 185 9.90 -10.15 -16.07
N LEU A 186 9.48 -10.09 -14.80
CA LEU A 186 8.07 -10.20 -14.44
C LEU A 186 7.25 -9.00 -14.95
N ALA A 187 7.79 -7.78 -14.86
CA ALA A 187 7.16 -6.58 -15.41
C ALA A 187 7.00 -6.66 -16.93
N THR A 188 8.04 -7.07 -17.65
CA THR A 188 7.99 -7.20 -19.11
C THR A 188 7.06 -8.34 -19.53
N ALA A 189 7.03 -9.46 -18.79
CA ALA A 189 6.08 -10.53 -19.01
C ALA A 189 4.63 -10.07 -18.77
N ALA A 190 4.36 -9.35 -17.69
CA ALA A 190 3.04 -8.78 -17.40
C ALA A 190 2.56 -7.86 -18.54
N TYR A 191 3.45 -6.98 -19.02
CA TYR A 191 3.14 -6.09 -20.13
C TYR A 191 2.88 -6.86 -21.45
N PHE A 192 3.68 -7.88 -21.74
CA PHE A 192 3.45 -8.76 -22.90
C PHE A 192 2.09 -9.46 -22.82
N VAL A 193 1.71 -9.97 -21.65
CA VAL A 193 0.39 -10.57 -21.41
C VAL A 193 -0.73 -9.55 -21.64
N CYS A 194 -0.56 -8.29 -21.25
CA CYS A 194 -1.55 -7.23 -21.52
C CYS A 194 -1.77 -7.04 -23.03
N ILE A 195 -0.67 -6.90 -23.79
CA ILE A 195 -0.74 -6.70 -25.25
C ILE A 195 -1.32 -7.93 -25.93
N LEU A 196 -0.93 -9.14 -25.52
CA LEU A 196 -1.50 -10.38 -26.02
C LEU A 196 -3.02 -10.45 -25.73
N GLY A 197 -3.44 -10.06 -24.53
CA GLY A 197 -4.85 -9.98 -24.15
C GLY A 197 -5.63 -9.03 -25.05
N ILE A 198 -5.10 -7.84 -25.32
CA ILE A 198 -5.71 -6.85 -26.25
C ILE A 198 -5.83 -7.42 -27.67
N ILE A 199 -4.79 -8.07 -28.19
CA ILE A 199 -4.81 -8.71 -29.52
C ILE A 199 -5.88 -9.80 -29.57
N LEU A 200 -5.93 -10.69 -28.57
CA LEU A 200 -6.93 -11.74 -28.49
C LEU A 200 -8.35 -11.16 -28.40
N MET A 201 -8.53 -10.03 -27.70
CA MET A 201 -9.83 -9.36 -27.64
C MET A 201 -10.28 -8.84 -29.01
N TYR A 202 -9.41 -8.20 -29.80
CA TYR A 202 -9.74 -7.82 -31.17
C TYR A 202 -10.08 -9.04 -32.05
N VAL A 203 -9.34 -10.15 -31.92
CA VAL A 203 -9.56 -11.34 -32.73
C VAL A 203 -10.92 -12.01 -32.42
N TRP A 204 -11.34 -12.01 -31.16
CA TRP A 204 -12.56 -12.73 -30.74
C TRP A 204 -13.81 -11.87 -30.60
N TYR A 205 -13.68 -10.58 -30.26
CA TYR A 205 -14.83 -9.70 -29.96
C TYR A 205 -15.03 -8.58 -31.00
N THR A 206 -14.19 -8.51 -32.04
CA THR A 206 -14.38 -7.59 -33.18
C THR A 206 -14.25 -8.32 -34.53
N PRO A 207 -15.12 -9.31 -34.83
CA PRO A 207 -15.07 -10.04 -36.10
C PRO A 207 -15.53 -9.21 -37.31
N GLN A 208 -16.28 -8.13 -37.07
CA GLN A 208 -16.84 -7.24 -38.10
C GLN A 208 -16.58 -5.78 -37.72
N ALA A 209 -16.44 -4.90 -38.73
CA ALA A 209 -16.23 -3.47 -38.52
C ALA A 209 -17.46 -2.74 -37.90
N THR A 210 -18.61 -3.42 -37.82
CA THR A 210 -19.84 -2.93 -37.22
C THR A 210 -19.84 -2.98 -35.69
N CYS A 211 -18.90 -3.70 -35.07
CA CYS A 211 -18.76 -3.84 -33.61
C CYS A 211 -18.10 -2.61 -32.97
N LEU A 212 -18.64 -1.41 -33.24
CA LEU A 212 -18.03 -0.13 -32.89
C LEU A 212 -17.78 0.03 -31.39
N LEU A 213 -18.68 -0.47 -30.55
CA LEU A 213 -18.56 -0.32 -29.10
C LEU A 213 -17.41 -1.17 -28.53
N ASN A 214 -17.31 -2.43 -28.96
CA ASN A 214 -16.19 -3.30 -28.56
C ASN A 214 -14.86 -2.78 -29.12
N ILE A 215 -14.84 -2.26 -30.35
CA ILE A 215 -13.67 -1.58 -30.91
C ILE A 215 -13.29 -0.38 -30.02
N PHE A 216 -14.25 0.45 -29.63
CA PHE A 216 -14.00 1.61 -28.76
C PHE A 216 -13.43 1.19 -27.41
N PHE A 217 -14.06 0.24 -26.71
CA PHE A 217 -13.58 -0.24 -25.41
C PHE A 217 -12.15 -0.77 -25.48
N ILE A 218 -11.86 -1.68 -26.42
CA ILE A 218 -10.52 -2.28 -26.54
C ILE A 218 -9.47 -1.21 -26.91
N THR A 219 -9.81 -0.30 -27.84
CA THR A 219 -8.90 0.77 -28.27
C THR A 219 -8.62 1.75 -27.13
N TRP A 220 -9.64 2.10 -26.35
CA TRP A 220 -9.50 2.98 -25.20
C TRP A 220 -8.67 2.34 -24.09
N THR A 221 -8.89 1.06 -23.79
CA THR A 221 -8.05 0.29 -22.85
C THR A 221 -6.58 0.27 -23.29
N LEU A 222 -6.31 0.08 -24.59
CA LEU A 222 -4.95 0.16 -25.13
C LEU A 222 -4.36 1.56 -24.92
N PHE A 223 -5.12 2.62 -25.19
CA PHE A 223 -4.70 3.99 -24.92
C PHE A 223 -4.37 4.23 -23.44
N LEU A 224 -5.23 3.80 -22.52
CA LEU A 224 -5.00 3.92 -21.07
C LEU A 224 -3.74 3.17 -20.62
N LEU A 225 -3.51 1.96 -21.15
CA LEU A 225 -2.28 1.18 -20.88
C LEU A 225 -1.02 1.92 -21.35
N GLN A 226 -1.04 2.50 -22.56
CA GLN A 226 0.10 3.28 -23.08
C GLN A 226 0.32 4.58 -22.29
N LEU A 227 -0.76 5.25 -21.90
CA LEU A 227 -0.71 6.46 -21.09
C LEU A 227 -0.05 6.18 -19.73
N MET A 228 -0.50 5.13 -19.03
CA MET A 228 0.08 4.71 -17.73
C MET A 228 1.55 4.37 -17.83
N THR A 229 1.93 3.70 -18.91
CA THR A 229 3.32 3.32 -19.18
C THR A 229 4.17 4.57 -19.43
N SER A 230 3.70 5.48 -20.29
CA SER A 230 4.39 6.74 -20.62
C SER A 230 4.61 7.61 -19.39
N VAL A 231 3.57 7.81 -18.57
CA VAL A 231 3.67 8.61 -17.34
C VAL A 231 4.62 7.97 -16.33
N SER A 232 4.60 6.64 -16.18
CA SER A 232 5.45 5.94 -15.20
C SER A 232 6.93 5.97 -15.57
N ILE A 233 7.27 6.01 -16.87
CA ILE A 233 8.65 6.07 -17.37
C ILE A 233 9.18 7.50 -17.38
N HIS A 234 8.30 8.51 -17.37
CA HIS A 234 8.69 9.90 -17.45
C HIS A 234 9.79 10.23 -16.43
N PRO A 235 10.90 10.91 -16.81
CA PRO A 235 12.05 11.12 -15.94
C PRO A 235 11.73 11.78 -14.59
N LYS A 236 10.67 12.60 -14.54
CA LYS A 236 10.18 13.22 -13.29
C LYS A 236 9.52 12.24 -12.31
N VAL A 237 8.92 11.15 -12.80
CA VAL A 237 8.19 10.16 -11.98
C VAL A 237 9.07 8.94 -11.71
N ASN A 238 9.80 8.47 -12.72
CA ASN A 238 10.77 7.37 -12.68
C ASN A 238 10.31 6.15 -11.85
N ALA A 239 9.04 5.77 -11.97
CA ALA A 239 8.43 4.68 -11.21
C ALA A 239 8.68 3.29 -11.83
N GLY A 240 9.33 3.24 -12.99
CA GLY A 240 9.62 2.01 -13.73
C GLY A 240 8.40 1.36 -14.39
N PHE A 241 8.61 0.19 -14.99
CA PHE A 241 7.59 -0.54 -15.78
C PHE A 241 6.74 -1.52 -14.96
N LEU A 242 7.14 -1.85 -13.74
CA LEU A 242 6.49 -2.90 -12.93
C LEU A 242 5.06 -2.52 -12.57
N SER A 243 4.89 -1.32 -12.04
CA SER A 243 3.60 -0.81 -11.61
C SER A 243 2.59 -0.61 -12.76
N PRO A 244 2.92 0.02 -13.91
CA PRO A 244 2.00 0.07 -15.04
C PRO A 244 1.75 -1.31 -15.68
N GLY A 245 2.70 -2.25 -15.59
CA GLY A 245 2.50 -3.63 -16.06
C GLY A 245 1.43 -4.40 -15.27
N PHE A 246 1.51 -4.38 -13.94
CA PHE A 246 0.50 -5.03 -13.09
C PHE A 246 -0.86 -4.32 -13.12
N MET A 247 -0.85 -2.99 -13.13
CA MET A 247 -2.09 -2.24 -13.30
C MET A 247 -2.71 -2.49 -14.67
N GLY A 248 -1.88 -2.63 -15.71
CA GLY A 248 -2.30 -3.03 -17.05
C GLY A 248 -3.03 -4.37 -17.08
N LEU A 249 -2.55 -5.38 -16.34
CA LEU A 249 -3.22 -6.68 -16.25
C LEU A 249 -4.64 -6.54 -15.67
N TYR A 250 -4.80 -5.68 -14.66
CA TYR A 250 -6.09 -5.42 -14.04
C TYR A 250 -7.05 -4.68 -14.98
N VAL A 251 -6.58 -3.63 -15.65
CA VAL A 251 -7.37 -2.82 -16.61
C VAL A 251 -7.79 -3.69 -17.81
N VAL A 252 -6.87 -4.47 -18.39
CA VAL A 252 -7.17 -5.40 -19.49
C VAL A 252 -8.17 -6.48 -19.06
N PHE A 253 -8.06 -6.99 -17.82
CA PHE A 253 -9.04 -7.93 -17.26
C PHE A 253 -10.43 -7.29 -17.09
N LEU A 254 -10.52 -6.04 -16.64
CA LEU A 254 -11.79 -5.33 -16.50
C LEU A 254 -12.46 -5.13 -17.87
N CYS A 255 -11.71 -4.70 -18.88
CA CYS A 255 -12.20 -4.57 -20.25
C CYS A 255 -12.69 -5.91 -20.81
N TRP A 256 -11.88 -6.96 -20.70
CA TRP A 256 -12.26 -8.31 -21.12
C TRP A 256 -13.55 -8.79 -20.43
N SER A 257 -13.64 -8.57 -19.11
CA SER A 257 -14.82 -8.94 -18.34
C SER A 257 -16.05 -8.11 -18.71
N ALA A 258 -15.89 -6.84 -19.09
CA ALA A 258 -16.98 -5.98 -19.54
C ALA A 258 -17.59 -6.47 -20.87
N ILE A 259 -16.73 -6.79 -21.83
CA ILE A 259 -17.14 -7.31 -23.14
C ILE A 259 -17.79 -8.70 -22.98
N ARG A 260 -17.29 -9.54 -22.07
CA ARG A 260 -17.93 -10.83 -21.74
C ARG A 260 -19.31 -10.70 -21.08
N SER A 261 -19.63 -9.52 -20.56
CA SER A 261 -20.92 -9.22 -19.92
C SER A 261 -21.95 -8.67 -20.93
N GLU A 262 -21.55 -8.45 -22.18
CA GLU A 262 -22.42 -8.02 -23.27
C GLU A 262 -23.56 -9.05 -23.50
N PRO A 263 -24.80 -8.61 -23.72
CA PRO A 263 -25.91 -9.52 -23.99
C PRO A 263 -25.71 -10.31 -25.30
N LEU A 264 -26.13 -11.58 -25.29
CA LEU A 264 -25.86 -12.58 -26.34
C LEU A 264 -26.52 -12.29 -27.70
N ASP A 265 -27.43 -11.32 -27.78
CA ASP A 265 -28.13 -10.94 -29.01
C ASP A 265 -27.22 -10.18 -30.01
N GLU A 266 -26.01 -9.81 -29.60
CA GLU A 266 -25.04 -9.11 -30.45
C GLU A 266 -24.12 -10.06 -31.23
N LYS A 267 -23.93 -9.80 -32.53
CA LYS A 267 -23.11 -10.61 -33.45
C LYS A 267 -21.60 -10.44 -33.26
N CYS A 268 -21.17 -9.75 -32.20
CA CYS A 268 -19.79 -9.30 -32.03
C CYS A 268 -18.87 -10.35 -31.39
N ILE A 269 -19.39 -11.52 -31.01
CA ILE A 269 -18.58 -12.65 -30.51
C ILE A 269 -18.31 -13.64 -31.64
N ARG A 270 -17.03 -13.97 -31.85
CA ARG A 270 -16.65 -15.03 -32.78
C ARG A 270 -17.08 -16.39 -32.23
N ASN A 271 -18.14 -16.96 -32.80
CA ASN A 271 -18.63 -18.28 -32.43
C ASN A 271 -17.54 -19.35 -32.66
N SER A 272 -16.97 -19.86 -31.57
CA SER A 272 -16.31 -21.16 -31.57
C SER A 272 -17.42 -22.17 -31.36
N GLY A 273 -17.60 -23.12 -32.28
CA GLY A 273 -18.72 -24.08 -32.30
C GLY A 273 -18.79 -25.08 -31.12
N ALA A 274 -18.36 -24.68 -29.92
CA ALA A 274 -18.51 -25.43 -28.70
C ALA A 274 -19.65 -24.82 -27.87
N SER A 275 -20.87 -25.31 -28.08
CA SER A 275 -22.01 -25.14 -27.18
C SER A 275 -21.80 -25.99 -25.91
N GLY A 276 -20.79 -25.63 -25.13
CA GLY A 276 -20.48 -26.32 -23.89
C GLY A 276 -21.28 -25.75 -22.72
N HIS A 277 -22.45 -26.32 -22.40
CA HIS A 277 -23.14 -26.07 -21.13
C HIS A 277 -22.20 -26.26 -19.91
N TRP A 278 -21.17 -27.09 -20.04
CA TRP A 278 -20.12 -27.24 -19.03
C TRP A 278 -19.19 -26.03 -18.90
N LEU A 279 -18.93 -25.29 -19.99
CA LEU A 279 -18.08 -24.10 -19.95
C LEU A 279 -18.74 -22.93 -19.21
N THR A 280 -20.07 -22.78 -19.32
CA THR A 280 -20.82 -21.77 -18.57
C THR A 280 -20.83 -22.07 -17.07
N ILE A 281 -21.02 -23.35 -16.69
CA ILE A 281 -20.89 -23.81 -15.30
C ILE A 281 -19.49 -23.52 -14.75
N ILE A 282 -18.44 -23.89 -15.48
CA ILE A 282 -17.05 -23.63 -15.06
C ILE A 282 -16.81 -22.12 -14.91
N SER A 283 -17.26 -21.31 -15.86
CA SER A 283 -17.11 -19.84 -15.81
C SER A 283 -17.83 -19.26 -14.59
N PHE A 284 -19.03 -19.74 -14.28
CA PHE A 284 -19.80 -19.34 -13.12
C PHE A 284 -19.07 -19.67 -11.81
N VAL A 285 -18.57 -20.90 -11.67
CA VAL A 285 -17.83 -21.33 -10.46
C VAL A 285 -16.55 -20.51 -10.30
N VAL A 286 -15.80 -20.28 -11.37
CA VAL A 286 -14.59 -19.45 -11.35
C VAL A 286 -14.93 -18.01 -10.94
N ALA A 287 -15.99 -17.41 -11.51
CA ALA A 287 -16.42 -16.07 -11.14
C ALA A 287 -16.82 -15.99 -9.67
N LEU A 288 -17.57 -16.96 -9.16
CA LEU A 288 -17.99 -17.04 -7.77
C LEU A 288 -16.78 -17.17 -6.83
N LEU A 289 -15.81 -18.03 -7.14
CA LEU A 289 -14.59 -18.18 -6.34
C LEU A 289 -13.72 -16.92 -6.39
N ALA A 290 -13.54 -16.31 -7.57
CA ALA A 290 -12.82 -15.06 -7.73
C ALA A 290 -13.45 -13.95 -6.86
N MET A 291 -14.77 -13.92 -6.78
CA MET A 291 -15.49 -12.97 -5.94
C MET A 291 -15.27 -13.16 -4.45
N VAL A 292 -15.27 -14.41 -3.98
CA VAL A 292 -14.97 -14.72 -2.57
C VAL A 292 -13.53 -14.36 -2.24
N ILE A 293 -12.59 -14.67 -3.13
CA ILE A 293 -11.16 -14.34 -2.96
C ILE A 293 -10.97 -12.82 -2.91
N ALA A 294 -11.58 -12.08 -3.84
CA ALA A 294 -11.52 -10.63 -3.88
C ALA A 294 -12.08 -9.97 -2.60
N THR A 295 -13.22 -10.47 -2.11
CA THR A 295 -13.84 -9.97 -0.86
C THR A 295 -12.93 -10.27 0.34
N PHE A 296 -12.38 -11.49 0.41
CA PHE A 296 -11.47 -11.90 1.47
C PHE A 296 -10.17 -11.08 1.47
N SER A 297 -9.51 -10.95 0.31
CA SER A 297 -8.25 -10.21 0.18
C SER A 297 -8.43 -8.73 0.51
N THR A 298 -9.53 -8.13 0.05
CA THR A 298 -9.87 -6.74 0.35
C THR A 298 -10.17 -6.56 1.84
N GLY A 299 -10.88 -7.50 2.47
CA GLY A 299 -11.24 -7.41 3.88
C GLY A 299 -10.06 -7.47 4.84
N ILE A 300 -8.99 -8.19 4.47
CA ILE A 300 -7.77 -8.27 5.29
C ILE A 300 -6.82 -7.09 5.09
N ASP A 301 -6.99 -6.30 4.03
CA ASP A 301 -6.14 -5.14 3.68
C ASP A 301 -6.55 -3.86 4.42
N SER A 302 -7.01 -3.98 5.67
CA SER A 302 -7.42 -2.83 6.48
C SER A 302 -6.30 -1.82 6.73
N LYS A 303 -5.04 -2.28 6.68
CA LYS A 303 -3.86 -1.44 6.87
C LYS A 303 -3.67 -0.41 5.75
N CYS A 304 -4.27 -0.64 4.58
CA CYS A 304 -4.31 0.36 3.52
C CYS A 304 -5.11 1.62 3.92
N PHE A 305 -6.19 1.45 4.69
CA PHE A 305 -7.12 2.52 5.05
C PHE A 305 -6.86 3.15 6.42
N GLN A 306 -5.94 2.59 7.20
CA GLN A 306 -5.51 3.19 8.46
C GLN A 306 -4.48 4.28 8.18
N SER A 307 -4.86 5.53 8.45
CA SER A 307 -3.99 6.72 8.34
C SER A 307 -2.74 6.64 9.25
N ARG A 308 -2.69 5.66 10.17
CA ARG A 308 -1.63 5.45 11.15
C ARG A 308 -0.80 4.22 10.81
N LYS A 309 -0.01 4.30 9.73
CA LYS A 309 0.91 3.23 9.28
C LYS A 309 2.19 3.10 10.13
N ASP A 310 2.36 3.93 11.17
CA ASP A 310 3.67 4.27 11.72
C ASP A 310 3.90 3.98 13.22
N ASP A 311 3.08 3.13 13.86
CA ASP A 311 3.40 2.60 15.20
C ASP A 311 4.01 1.19 15.08
N LYS A 312 4.91 0.83 16.00
CA LYS A 312 5.38 -0.57 16.10
C LYS A 312 4.15 -1.39 16.46
N GLN A 313 3.86 -2.43 15.68
CA GLN A 313 2.79 -3.34 16.01
C GLN A 313 3.18 -4.07 17.30
N ASP A 314 2.44 -3.84 18.37
CA ASP A 314 2.66 -4.54 19.64
C ASP A 314 2.24 -6.01 19.47
N GLU A 315 2.80 -6.91 20.27
CA GLU A 315 2.47 -8.35 20.20
C GLU A 315 0.98 -8.63 20.45
N ASP A 316 0.28 -7.72 21.15
CA ASP A 316 -1.14 -7.79 21.45
C ASP A 316 -2.04 -7.06 20.43
N ASP A 317 -1.51 -6.53 19.33
CA ASP A 317 -2.34 -5.89 18.29
C ASP A 317 -3.10 -6.90 17.43
N VAL A 318 -4.32 -6.55 17.03
CA VAL A 318 -5.12 -7.39 16.13
C VAL A 318 -4.47 -7.50 14.73
N PRO A 319 -4.56 -8.66 14.06
CA PRO A 319 -3.85 -8.90 12.79
C PRO A 319 -4.39 -8.07 11.61
N TYR A 320 -5.67 -7.69 11.68
CA TYR A 320 -6.37 -6.84 10.72
C TYR A 320 -7.53 -6.14 11.42
N GLY A 321 -8.02 -5.03 10.87
CA GLY A 321 -9.12 -4.27 11.42
C GLY A 321 -10.44 -5.01 11.26
N PHE A 322 -10.96 -5.60 12.34
CA PHE A 322 -12.19 -6.42 12.32
C PHE A 322 -13.41 -5.66 11.78
N GLY A 323 -13.59 -4.39 12.18
CA GLY A 323 -14.66 -3.55 11.63
C GLY A 323 -14.55 -3.41 10.11
N PHE A 324 -13.39 -2.98 9.60
CA PHE A 324 -13.17 -2.84 8.17
C PHE A 324 -13.39 -4.16 7.41
N PHE A 325 -12.92 -5.29 7.95
CA PHE A 325 -13.17 -6.61 7.39
C PHE A 325 -14.67 -6.88 7.21
N HIS A 326 -15.49 -6.65 8.24
CA HIS A 326 -16.94 -6.87 8.15
C HIS A 326 -17.63 -5.85 7.25
N LEU A 327 -17.13 -4.62 7.16
CA LEU A 327 -17.64 -3.62 6.22
C LEU A 327 -17.45 -4.07 4.76
N VAL A 328 -16.28 -4.63 4.43
CA VAL A 328 -15.99 -5.19 3.10
C VAL A 328 -16.89 -6.39 2.79
N PHE A 329 -17.18 -7.25 3.76
CA PHE A 329 -18.11 -8.37 3.56
C PHE A 329 -19.56 -7.89 3.43
N ALA A 330 -19.96 -6.85 4.16
CA ALA A 330 -21.29 -6.25 4.05
C ALA A 330 -21.51 -5.60 2.68
N SER A 331 -20.53 -4.86 2.14
CA SER A 331 -20.60 -4.33 0.77
C SER A 331 -20.41 -5.44 -0.28
N GLY A 332 -19.63 -6.48 0.02
CA GLY A 332 -19.43 -7.65 -0.84
C GLY A 332 -20.69 -8.47 -1.09
N VAL A 333 -21.57 -8.64 -0.09
CA VAL A 333 -22.86 -9.35 -0.28
C VAL A 333 -23.84 -8.53 -1.12
N MET A 334 -23.76 -7.20 -1.09
CA MET A 334 -24.51 -6.31 -1.97
C MET A 334 -23.99 -6.40 -3.40
N TYR A 335 -22.67 -6.33 -3.58
CA TYR A 335 -22.04 -6.49 -4.89
C TYR A 335 -22.36 -7.84 -5.52
N PHE A 336 -22.23 -8.94 -4.78
CA PHE A 336 -22.56 -10.27 -5.30
C PHE A 336 -24.04 -10.41 -5.70
N ALA A 337 -24.96 -9.77 -4.95
CA ALA A 337 -26.36 -9.74 -5.34
C ALA A 337 -26.56 -9.01 -6.68
N MET A 338 -25.88 -7.88 -6.90
CA MET A 338 -25.93 -7.16 -8.18
C MET A 338 -25.41 -8.01 -9.34
N LEU A 339 -24.32 -8.75 -9.13
CA LEU A 339 -23.79 -9.69 -10.13
C LEU A 339 -24.81 -10.79 -10.48
N LEU A 340 -25.48 -11.38 -9.48
CA LEU A 340 -26.47 -12.43 -9.72
C LEU A 340 -27.73 -11.95 -10.43
N ILE A 341 -28.10 -10.67 -10.31
CA ILE A 341 -29.28 -10.11 -10.96
C ILE A 341 -28.95 -9.28 -12.21
N GLY A 342 -27.68 -9.27 -12.65
CA GLY A 342 -27.25 -8.53 -13.84
C GLY A 342 -27.40 -7.01 -13.71
N TRP A 343 -27.28 -6.46 -12.49
CA TRP A 343 -27.44 -5.03 -12.18
C TRP A 343 -28.78 -4.43 -12.64
N ASN A 344 -29.78 -5.26 -12.86
CA ASN A 344 -31.10 -4.80 -13.27
C ASN A 344 -32.16 -5.60 -12.51
N PRO A 345 -32.88 -4.98 -11.56
CA PRO A 345 -33.90 -5.67 -10.78
C PRO A 345 -35.12 -6.09 -11.62
N HIS A 346 -35.22 -5.64 -12.87
CA HIS A 346 -36.32 -5.94 -13.80
C HIS A 346 -35.93 -6.95 -14.89
N HIS A 347 -34.65 -7.27 -15.03
CA HIS A 347 -34.16 -8.24 -16.01
C HIS A 347 -33.93 -9.59 -15.33
N THR A 348 -34.15 -10.68 -16.08
CA THR A 348 -34.04 -12.04 -15.56
C THR A 348 -32.76 -12.67 -16.09
N MET A 349 -32.03 -13.36 -15.22
CA MET A 349 -30.76 -13.98 -15.58
C MET A 349 -30.94 -15.45 -15.89
N GLU A 350 -30.29 -15.93 -16.96
CA GLU A 350 -30.29 -17.35 -17.30
C GLU A 350 -29.55 -18.18 -16.25
N LYS A 351 -29.92 -19.45 -16.13
CA LYS A 351 -29.26 -20.38 -15.19
C LYS A 351 -27.77 -20.48 -15.49
N TRP A 352 -26.96 -20.58 -14.43
CA TRP A 352 -25.50 -20.64 -14.54
C TRP A 352 -24.85 -19.42 -15.23
N THR A 353 -25.58 -18.32 -15.41
CA THR A 353 -25.01 -17.04 -15.84
C THR A 353 -24.86 -16.10 -14.66
N ILE A 354 -23.88 -15.21 -14.75
CA ILE A 354 -23.65 -14.16 -13.77
C ILE A 354 -23.26 -12.91 -14.55
N ASP A 355 -23.79 -11.77 -14.12
CA ASP A 355 -23.32 -10.46 -14.56
C ASP A 355 -23.44 -10.22 -16.07
N VAL A 356 -24.53 -10.67 -16.69
CA VAL A 356 -24.80 -10.44 -18.12
C VAL A 356 -25.79 -9.28 -18.26
N GLY A 357 -25.46 -8.31 -19.12
CA GLY A 357 -26.31 -7.18 -19.46
C GLY A 357 -25.53 -5.87 -19.61
N TRP A 358 -26.11 -4.91 -20.34
CA TRP A 358 -25.49 -3.61 -20.62
C TRP A 358 -25.07 -2.84 -19.37
N THR A 359 -25.87 -2.89 -18.31
CA THR A 359 -25.53 -2.24 -17.04
C THR A 359 -24.24 -2.81 -16.45
N SER A 360 -24.07 -4.13 -16.51
CA SER A 360 -22.85 -4.79 -16.06
C SER A 360 -21.63 -4.35 -16.88
N THR A 361 -21.75 -4.39 -18.21
CA THR A 361 -20.70 -3.94 -19.14
C THR A 361 -20.23 -2.53 -18.79
N TRP A 362 -21.17 -1.59 -18.64
CA TRP A 362 -20.84 -0.20 -18.31
C TRP A 362 -20.24 -0.04 -16.92
N VAL A 363 -20.73 -0.74 -15.89
CA VAL A 363 -20.14 -0.69 -14.54
C VAL A 363 -18.66 -1.09 -14.58
N ARG A 364 -18.31 -2.11 -15.37
CA ARG A 364 -16.92 -2.58 -15.50
C ARG A 364 -16.03 -1.61 -16.26
N ILE A 365 -16.53 -1.02 -17.35
CA ILE A 365 -15.82 0.02 -18.12
C ILE A 365 -15.61 1.29 -17.27
N VAL A 366 -16.64 1.72 -16.54
CA VAL A 366 -16.51 2.86 -15.62
C VAL A 366 -15.53 2.53 -14.49
N ASN A 367 -15.58 1.32 -13.93
CA ASN A 367 -14.62 0.87 -12.92
C ASN A 367 -13.19 0.86 -13.47
N GLU A 368 -12.99 0.49 -14.74
CA GLU A 368 -11.69 0.57 -15.42
C GLU A 368 -11.18 2.02 -15.48
N TRP A 369 -12.04 2.97 -15.89
CA TRP A 369 -11.65 4.38 -15.97
C TRP A 369 -11.32 4.96 -14.60
N VAL A 370 -12.18 4.69 -13.61
CA VAL A 370 -11.95 5.08 -12.22
C VAL A 370 -10.66 4.45 -11.69
N ALA A 371 -10.36 3.20 -12.06
CA ALA A 371 -9.13 2.53 -11.67
C ALA A 371 -7.88 3.28 -12.15
N VAL A 372 -7.88 3.69 -13.41
CA VAL A 372 -6.77 4.46 -13.99
C VAL A 372 -6.68 5.85 -13.36
N CYS A 373 -7.81 6.53 -13.15
CA CYS A 373 -7.84 7.83 -12.46
C CYS A 373 -7.26 7.72 -11.03
N VAL A 374 -7.74 6.78 -10.22
CA VAL A 374 -7.28 6.57 -8.84
C VAL A 374 -5.81 6.15 -8.82
N TYR A 375 -5.35 5.33 -9.78
CA TYR A 375 -3.94 4.97 -9.90
C TYR A 375 -3.04 6.21 -10.05
N TYR A 376 -3.45 7.20 -10.84
CA TYR A 376 -2.73 8.47 -10.93
C TYR A 376 -2.87 9.34 -9.70
N THR A 377 -4.04 9.39 -9.06
CA THR A 377 -4.22 10.19 -7.83
C THR A 377 -3.42 9.63 -6.66
N VAL A 378 -3.36 8.31 -6.51
CA VAL A 378 -2.60 7.63 -5.43
C VAL A 378 -1.09 7.68 -5.69
N LYS A 379 -0.66 7.64 -6.96
CA LYS A 379 0.73 7.93 -7.34
C LYS A 379 1.05 9.42 -7.40
N GLY A 380 0.03 10.26 -7.37
CA GLY A 380 0.13 11.68 -7.16
C GLY A 380 0.90 11.88 -5.87
N ILE A 381 2.09 12.45 -6.01
CA ILE A 381 2.99 12.72 -4.91
C ILE A 381 2.18 13.65 -3.97
N THR A 382 1.75 13.12 -2.82
CA THR A 382 0.92 13.85 -1.84
C THR A 382 1.80 14.21 -0.66
N LEU A 383 1.81 15.49 -0.28
CA LEU A 383 2.60 16.01 0.85
C LEU A 383 2.36 15.15 2.10
N LYS A 384 3.43 14.53 2.60
CA LYS A 384 3.39 13.73 3.84
C LYS A 384 3.72 14.62 5.03
N SER A 385 2.93 14.52 6.08
CA SER A 385 3.22 15.16 7.37
C SER A 385 4.58 14.71 7.90
N LEU A 386 5.34 15.64 8.48
CA LEU A 386 6.61 15.34 9.13
C LEU A 386 6.40 14.42 10.34
N SER A 387 7.00 13.23 10.33
CA SER A 387 7.00 12.35 11.51
C SER A 387 8.02 12.83 12.55
N ALA A 388 7.54 13.09 13.77
CA ALA A 388 8.40 13.46 14.89
C ALA A 388 9.28 12.28 15.36
N THR A 389 8.76 11.05 15.26
CA THR A 389 9.36 9.84 15.87
C THR A 389 10.20 9.00 14.92
N ARG A 390 9.97 9.06 13.59
CA ARG A 390 10.68 8.22 12.61
C ARG A 390 11.49 9.05 11.62
N TRP A 391 12.80 8.97 11.76
CA TRP A 391 13.75 9.66 10.88
C TRP A 391 13.63 9.24 9.40
N GLU A 392 13.24 7.98 9.11
CA GLU A 392 13.02 7.48 7.74
C GLU A 392 11.90 8.26 7.01
N SER A 393 10.81 8.57 7.72
CA SER A 393 9.68 9.33 7.18
C SER A 393 10.06 10.78 6.82
N ARG A 394 11.08 11.34 7.47
CA ARG A 394 11.59 12.69 7.16
C ARG A 394 12.25 12.75 5.77
N VAL A 395 12.92 11.68 5.35
CA VAL A 395 13.52 11.58 4.00
C VAL A 395 12.42 11.66 2.94
N GLU A 396 11.31 10.95 3.16
CA GLU A 396 10.17 10.97 2.24
C GLU A 396 9.52 12.36 2.17
N SER A 397 9.30 13.04 3.30
CA SER A 397 8.78 14.41 3.31
C SER A 397 9.69 15.41 2.58
N VAL A 398 11.01 15.34 2.80
CA VAL A 398 11.99 16.20 2.11
C VAL A 398 12.04 15.90 0.61
N LYS A 399 12.02 14.62 0.24
CA LYS A 399 11.96 14.16 -1.15
C LYS A 399 10.73 14.73 -1.88
N LEU A 400 9.58 14.65 -1.23
CA LEU A 400 8.31 15.21 -1.68
C LEU A 400 8.42 16.70 -1.99
N ILE A 401 8.91 17.48 -1.01
CA ILE A 401 9.08 18.93 -1.17
C ILE A 401 10.06 19.24 -2.31
N ARG A 402 11.18 18.51 -2.42
CA ARG A 402 12.16 18.71 -3.48
C ARG A 402 11.59 18.50 -4.88
N TYR A 403 10.81 17.45 -5.09
CA TYR A 403 10.33 17.11 -6.43
C TYR A 403 9.05 17.85 -6.84
N GLN A 404 8.28 18.37 -5.89
CA GLN A 404 7.03 19.10 -6.15
C GLN A 404 7.11 20.59 -5.79
N LEU A 405 8.32 21.13 -5.65
CA LEU A 405 8.50 22.46 -5.09
C LEU A 405 7.77 23.55 -5.87
N ILE A 406 7.70 23.39 -7.19
CA ILE A 406 7.00 24.29 -8.11
C ILE A 406 5.50 24.22 -7.86
N GLU A 407 4.93 23.02 -7.87
CA GLU A 407 3.49 22.79 -7.67
C GLU A 407 3.04 23.22 -6.26
N ILE A 408 3.87 22.99 -5.24
CA ILE A 408 3.62 23.47 -3.88
C ILE A 408 3.57 24.99 -3.84
N ARG A 409 4.51 25.65 -4.51
CA ARG A 409 4.55 27.11 -4.57
C ARG A 409 3.35 27.66 -5.34
N GLU A 410 2.99 27.08 -6.48
CA GLU A 410 1.81 27.46 -7.25
C GLU A 410 0.52 27.34 -6.43
N ALA A 411 0.35 26.23 -5.70
CA ALA A 411 -0.79 26.05 -4.80
C ALA A 411 -0.82 27.09 -3.67
N LEU A 412 0.34 27.45 -3.09
CA LEU A 412 0.42 28.50 -2.08
C LEU A 412 0.10 29.89 -2.65
N LEU A 413 0.54 30.19 -3.88
CA LEU A 413 0.19 31.42 -4.57
C LEU A 413 -1.32 31.50 -4.84
N GLU A 414 -1.95 30.38 -5.24
CA GLU A 414 -3.40 30.31 -5.41
C GLU A 414 -4.14 30.55 -4.09
N VAL A 415 -3.73 29.90 -3.00
CA VAL A 415 -4.34 30.10 -1.66
C VAL A 415 -4.19 31.55 -1.21
N ARG A 416 -3.02 32.16 -1.43
CA ARG A 416 -2.79 33.58 -1.12
C ARG A 416 -3.78 34.49 -1.85
N ASP A 417 -4.11 34.19 -3.10
CA ASP A 417 -4.89 35.05 -3.97
C ASP A 417 -6.41 34.78 -3.89
N THR A 418 -6.82 33.58 -3.44
CA THR A 418 -8.23 33.13 -3.46
C THR A 418 -8.89 32.97 -2.09
N ASP A 419 -8.14 32.75 -1.01
CA ASP A 419 -8.72 32.54 0.31
C ASP A 419 -9.33 33.84 0.87
N ASN A 420 -10.27 33.76 1.82
CA ASN A 420 -10.92 34.91 2.44
C ASN A 420 -10.34 35.25 3.83
N ASP A 421 -9.64 34.32 4.48
CA ASP A 421 -9.03 34.54 5.79
C ASP A 421 -7.68 35.28 5.62
N PRO A 422 -7.55 36.51 6.13
CA PRO A 422 -6.32 37.29 6.00
C PRO A 422 -5.11 36.60 6.68
N LYS A 423 -5.34 35.75 7.68
CA LYS A 423 -4.27 34.97 8.31
C LYS A 423 -3.75 33.91 7.36
N ILE A 424 -4.65 33.15 6.72
CA ILE A 424 -4.28 32.11 5.75
C ILE A 424 -3.55 32.75 4.56
N GLN A 425 -4.06 33.88 4.04
CA GLN A 425 -3.40 34.63 2.97
C GLN A 425 -1.97 35.08 3.37
N SER A 426 -1.80 35.62 4.58
CA SER A 426 -0.50 36.08 5.06
C SER A 426 0.49 34.94 5.26
N GLU A 427 0.04 33.79 5.79
CA GLU A 427 0.88 32.61 5.96
C GLU A 427 1.27 32.01 4.61
N ALA A 428 0.32 31.85 3.68
CA ALA A 428 0.58 31.35 2.34
C ALA A 428 1.57 32.24 1.58
N LYS A 429 1.42 33.57 1.68
CA LYS A 429 2.37 34.54 1.12
C LYS A 429 3.78 34.39 1.72
N SER A 430 3.86 34.26 3.04
CA SER A 430 5.16 34.11 3.70
C SER A 430 5.85 32.82 3.25
N LEU A 431 5.11 31.72 3.15
CA LEU A 431 5.64 30.43 2.71
C LEU A 431 6.06 30.45 1.23
N SER A 432 5.27 31.05 0.34
CA SER A 432 5.56 31.08 -1.10
C SER A 432 6.73 31.99 -1.48
N ASP A 433 6.83 33.14 -0.80
CA ASP A 433 7.72 34.23 -1.21
C ASP A 433 9.00 34.26 -0.37
N ASN A 434 8.91 34.01 0.94
CA ASN A 434 10.05 34.17 1.87
C ASN A 434 10.70 32.84 2.30
N GLU A 435 9.95 31.74 2.35
CA GLU A 435 10.49 30.45 2.79
C GLU A 435 10.89 29.58 1.58
N ILE A 436 9.90 29.09 0.83
CA ILE A 436 10.14 28.26 -0.37
C ILE A 436 10.75 29.08 -1.51
N GLY A 437 10.47 30.38 -1.53
CA GLY A 437 11.00 31.34 -2.50
C GLY A 437 12.41 31.85 -2.18
N ASP A 438 13.03 31.44 -1.07
CA ASP A 438 14.38 31.88 -0.70
C ASP A 438 15.46 30.91 -1.21
N PHE A 439 16.55 31.47 -1.73
CA PHE A 439 17.63 30.68 -2.30
C PHE A 439 18.39 29.87 -1.23
N GLU A 440 18.55 30.38 0.00
CA GLU A 440 19.20 29.61 1.09
C GLU A 440 18.37 28.37 1.44
N PHE A 441 17.03 28.48 1.40
CA PHE A 441 16.14 27.33 1.57
C PHE A 441 16.31 26.30 0.45
N LEU A 442 16.40 26.72 -0.82
CA LEU A 442 16.62 25.79 -1.95
C LEU A 442 17.94 25.02 -1.79
N VAL A 443 19.02 25.71 -1.45
CA VAL A 443 20.33 25.09 -1.19
C VAL A 443 20.23 24.14 0.01
N SER A 444 19.55 24.56 1.08
CA SER A 444 19.31 23.73 2.27
C SER A 444 18.53 22.46 1.94
N LEU A 445 17.47 22.58 1.14
CA LEU A 445 16.62 21.47 0.72
C LEU A 445 17.43 20.45 -0.08
N VAL A 446 18.32 20.91 -0.96
CA VAL A 446 19.23 20.04 -1.71
C VAL A 446 20.18 19.29 -0.79
N ILE A 447 20.86 20.01 0.11
CA ILE A 447 21.78 19.41 1.08
C ILE A 447 21.05 18.37 1.93
N TRP A 448 19.92 18.73 2.54
CA TRP A 448 19.17 17.82 3.41
C TRP A 448 18.68 16.58 2.66
N PHE A 449 18.22 16.73 1.42
CA PHE A 449 17.81 15.59 0.61
C PHE A 449 18.96 14.61 0.36
N GLU A 450 20.14 15.10 -0.02
CA GLU A 450 21.30 14.26 -0.28
C GLU A 450 21.83 13.57 0.99
N LEU A 451 21.96 14.32 2.09
CA LEU A 451 22.40 13.80 3.38
C LEU A 451 21.45 12.70 3.86
N LEU A 452 20.15 12.99 3.92
CA LEU A 452 19.13 12.07 4.43
C LEU A 452 19.01 10.83 3.55
N THR A 453 19.02 10.98 2.23
CA THR A 453 18.94 9.84 1.31
C THR A 453 20.12 8.89 1.49
N THR A 454 21.33 9.43 1.60
CA THR A 454 22.54 8.62 1.76
C THR A 454 22.58 7.88 3.10
N VAL A 455 22.25 8.57 4.21
CA VAL A 455 22.10 7.90 5.52
C VAL A 455 21.00 6.85 5.48
N ASN A 456 19.90 7.12 4.77
CA ASN A 456 18.75 6.25 4.74
C ASN A 456 19.05 4.88 4.13
N VAL A 457 19.77 4.90 3.01
CA VAL A 457 20.23 3.70 2.33
C VAL A 457 21.03 2.81 3.27
N VAL A 458 22.05 3.36 3.93
CA VAL A 458 22.92 2.60 4.83
C VAL A 458 22.15 2.10 6.05
N SER A 459 21.31 2.93 6.67
CA SER A 459 20.52 2.49 7.82
C SER A 459 19.55 1.36 7.47
N LYS A 460 18.95 1.36 6.28
CA LYS A 460 18.09 0.25 5.83
C LYS A 460 18.88 -1.03 5.64
N ARG A 461 20.08 -0.94 5.06
CA ARG A 461 20.99 -2.09 4.91
C ARG A 461 21.35 -2.69 6.26
N LEU A 462 21.71 -1.86 7.24
CA LEU A 462 22.07 -2.30 8.59
C LEU A 462 20.93 -2.97 9.38
N GLN A 463 19.67 -2.72 9.02
CA GLN A 463 18.49 -3.32 9.67
C GLN A 463 18.04 -4.65 9.02
N THR A 464 18.77 -5.15 8.02
CA THR A 464 18.43 -6.42 7.40
C THR A 464 18.81 -7.60 8.30
N LYS A 465 18.05 -8.70 8.22
CA LYS A 465 18.20 -9.85 9.15
C LYS A 465 19.53 -10.58 8.98
N ASP A 466 20.12 -10.47 7.80
CA ASP A 466 21.31 -11.21 7.39
C ASP A 466 22.58 -10.34 7.44
N VAL A 467 22.54 -9.18 8.12
CA VAL A 467 23.74 -8.32 8.28
C VAL A 467 24.74 -8.98 9.21
N ILE A 468 25.94 -9.18 8.68
CA ILE A 468 27.12 -9.59 9.44
C ILE A 468 27.90 -8.34 9.85
N LEU A 469 28.61 -8.42 10.97
CA LEU A 469 29.34 -7.31 11.58
C LEU A 469 30.39 -6.68 10.64
N ASP A 470 31.11 -7.51 9.86
CA ASP A 470 32.13 -7.07 8.91
C ASP A 470 31.53 -6.19 7.80
N PHE A 471 30.38 -6.60 7.25
CA PHE A 471 29.63 -5.83 6.28
C PHE A 471 29.12 -4.51 6.85
N ALA A 472 28.60 -4.53 8.09
CA ALA A 472 28.12 -3.32 8.75
C ALA A 472 29.23 -2.27 8.89
N ILE A 473 30.41 -2.69 9.36
CA ILE A 473 31.58 -1.83 9.52
C ILE A 473 31.98 -1.18 8.19
N GLU A 474 32.05 -1.98 7.12
CA GLU A 474 32.45 -1.50 5.80
C GLU A 474 31.45 -0.49 5.20
N GLU A 475 30.15 -0.74 5.34
CA GLU A 475 29.11 0.18 4.86
C GLU A 475 29.14 1.53 5.60
N ILE A 476 29.40 1.51 6.91
CA ILE A 476 29.57 2.74 7.70
C ILE A 476 30.86 3.48 7.31
N ARG A 477 31.96 2.76 7.09
CA ARG A 477 33.23 3.36 6.64
C ARG A 477 33.04 4.07 5.30
N ARG A 478 32.31 3.46 4.36
CA ARG A 478 31.94 4.08 3.09
C ARG A 478 31.08 5.32 3.29
N LEU A 479 30.11 5.28 4.19
CA LEU A 479 29.26 6.42 4.52
C LEU A 479 30.06 7.60 5.10
N ILE A 480 30.98 7.34 6.02
CA ILE A 480 31.86 8.37 6.59
C ILE A 480 32.76 8.96 5.49
N ASN A 481 33.33 8.12 4.63
CA ASN A 481 34.16 8.60 3.52
C ASN A 481 33.36 9.43 2.51
N PHE A 482 32.11 9.05 2.25
CA PHE A 482 31.18 9.86 1.47
C PHE A 482 31.02 11.26 2.09
N PHE A 483 30.75 11.36 3.40
CA PHE A 483 30.60 12.66 4.05
C PHE A 483 31.88 13.49 4.09
N LYS A 484 33.06 12.85 4.23
CA LYS A 484 34.36 13.55 4.14
C LYS A 484 34.57 14.15 2.76
N ASN A 485 34.21 13.42 1.69
CA ASN A 485 34.24 13.97 0.35
C ASN A 485 33.17 15.05 0.15
N TYR A 486 31.96 14.81 0.66
CA TYR A 486 30.83 15.74 0.57
C TYR A 486 31.15 17.07 1.25
N ARG A 487 31.87 17.06 2.37
CA ARG A 487 32.36 18.27 3.04
C ARG A 487 33.17 19.19 2.13
N GLU A 488 33.95 18.63 1.20
CA GLU A 488 34.84 19.40 0.33
C GLU A 488 34.16 19.87 -0.96
N VAL A 489 33.35 19.00 -1.59
CA VAL A 489 32.75 19.27 -2.92
C VAL A 489 31.23 19.34 -2.94
N GLY A 490 30.56 19.08 -1.83
CA GLY A 490 29.10 18.96 -1.75
C GLY A 490 28.39 20.30 -1.88
N LEU A 491 28.94 21.37 -1.27
CA LEU A 491 28.30 22.67 -1.30
C LEU A 491 28.20 23.25 -2.72
N SER A 492 29.27 23.17 -3.52
CA SER A 492 29.25 23.70 -4.89
C SER A 492 28.23 22.96 -5.76
N LYS A 493 28.16 21.63 -5.65
CA LYS A 493 27.15 20.81 -6.34
C LYS A 493 25.73 21.17 -5.91
N ALA A 494 25.51 21.34 -4.60
CA ALA A 494 24.20 21.70 -4.08
C ALA A 494 23.75 23.10 -4.55
N ILE A 495 24.68 24.06 -4.61
CA ILE A 495 24.42 25.39 -5.15
C ILE A 495 24.06 25.32 -6.65
N ASP A 496 24.82 24.56 -7.44
CA ASP A 496 24.55 24.43 -8.88
C ASP A 496 23.18 23.79 -9.16
N GLU A 497 22.79 22.79 -8.38
CA GLU A 497 21.45 22.21 -8.49
C GLU A 497 20.35 23.17 -8.00
N ALA A 498 20.57 23.87 -6.89
CA ALA A 498 19.64 24.88 -6.38
C ALA A 498 19.43 26.03 -7.37
N LYS A 499 20.47 26.44 -8.12
CA LYS A 499 20.35 27.45 -9.20
C LYS A 499 19.40 26.99 -10.29
N ILE A 500 19.46 25.72 -10.69
CA ILE A 500 18.54 25.16 -11.70
C ILE A 500 17.10 25.25 -11.18
N ILE A 501 16.87 24.88 -9.93
CA ILE A 501 15.55 24.94 -9.29
C ILE A 501 15.06 26.39 -9.17
N ALA A 502 15.91 27.31 -8.73
CA ALA A 502 15.61 28.73 -8.59
C ALA A 502 15.18 29.36 -9.92
N ILE A 503 15.91 29.08 -11.00
CA ILE A 503 15.59 29.56 -12.35
C ILE A 503 14.22 29.03 -12.81
N GLN A 504 13.93 27.75 -12.56
CA GLN A 504 12.63 27.16 -12.91
C GLN A 504 11.48 27.80 -12.13
N MET A 505 11.74 28.28 -10.91
CA MET A 505 10.73 28.92 -10.05
C MET A 505 10.64 30.45 -10.22
N GLY A 506 11.52 31.05 -11.02
CA GLY A 506 11.63 32.52 -11.13
C GLY A 506 12.13 33.18 -9.83
N VAL A 507 12.93 32.47 -9.04
CA VAL A 507 13.62 32.98 -7.84
C VAL A 507 15.01 33.47 -8.24
N ASP A 508 15.45 34.60 -7.67
CA ASP A 508 16.80 35.10 -7.89
C ASP A 508 17.83 34.18 -7.20
N PRO A 509 18.78 33.57 -7.93
CA PRO A 509 19.72 32.61 -7.38
C PRO A 509 20.89 33.30 -6.65
N THR A 510 20.56 34.15 -5.68
CA THR A 510 21.55 34.90 -4.89
C THR A 510 21.32 34.70 -3.39
N PHE A 511 22.41 34.65 -2.62
CA PHE A 511 22.34 34.58 -1.17
C PHE A 511 21.96 35.94 -0.59
N SER A 512 20.93 35.96 0.26
CA SER A 512 20.43 37.17 0.91
C SER A 512 21.48 37.81 1.82
N GLN A 513 21.82 39.09 1.60
CA GLN A 513 22.70 39.83 2.50
C GLN A 513 21.97 40.25 3.77
N ARG A 514 22.36 39.67 4.91
CA ARG A 514 21.91 40.16 6.22
C ARG A 514 22.55 41.51 6.54
N ARG A 515 21.76 42.42 7.11
CA ARG A 515 22.27 43.72 7.56
C ARG A 515 23.38 43.51 8.60
N PRO A 516 24.60 44.01 8.39
CA PRO A 516 25.68 43.85 9.36
C PRO A 516 25.32 44.57 10.66
N LEU A 517 25.35 43.83 11.78
CA LEU A 517 25.15 44.38 13.11
C LEU A 517 26.39 45.18 13.49
N ARG A 518 26.26 46.51 13.59
CA ARG A 518 27.34 47.37 14.06
C ARG A 518 27.38 47.34 15.59
N ARG A 519 28.51 46.90 16.15
CA ARG A 519 28.77 47.03 17.59
C ARG A 519 28.97 48.49 17.96
N LYS A 520 28.53 48.89 19.16
CA LYS A 520 28.87 50.19 19.74
C LYS A 520 30.35 50.18 20.12
N LYS A 521 31.13 51.08 19.52
CA LYS A 521 32.58 51.22 19.79
C LYS A 521 32.83 51.88 21.14
N GLN A 522 33.91 51.48 21.82
CA GLN A 522 34.39 52.16 23.02
C GLN A 522 35.32 53.32 22.64
N PHE A 523 35.45 54.32 23.52
CA PHE A 523 36.12 55.60 23.25
C PHE A 523 37.59 55.46 22.81
N ASP A 524 38.30 54.44 23.31
CA ASP A 524 39.73 54.22 23.05
C ASP A 524 40.03 53.18 21.94
N GLU A 525 39.02 52.68 21.20
CA GLU A 525 39.23 51.71 20.12
C GLU A 525 39.74 52.37 18.83
N THR A 526 41.03 52.16 18.52
CA THR A 526 41.63 52.51 17.22
C THR A 526 41.12 51.58 16.11
N SER A 527 40.78 52.17 14.98
CA SER A 527 40.03 51.59 13.85
C SER A 527 40.76 50.51 13.02
N SER A 528 41.76 49.83 13.54
CA SER A 528 42.65 48.95 12.77
C SER A 528 42.24 47.48 12.73
N GLU A 529 41.29 47.02 13.54
CA GLU A 529 40.73 45.68 13.39
C GLU A 529 39.61 45.72 12.35
N GLN A 530 39.94 45.37 11.10
CA GLN A 530 38.94 45.06 10.09
C GLN A 530 38.08 43.91 10.62
N GLU A 531 36.83 44.19 11.01
CA GLU A 531 35.83 43.16 11.27
C GLU A 531 35.76 42.25 10.01
N VAL A 532 36.14 40.98 10.16
CA VAL A 532 36.12 40.01 9.06
C VAL A 532 34.67 39.80 8.62
N SER A 533 34.26 40.44 7.54
CA SER A 533 32.96 40.23 6.93
C SER A 533 33.05 39.07 5.94
N PHE A 534 32.40 37.94 6.25
CA PHE A 534 32.22 36.86 5.28
C PHE A 534 31.32 37.31 4.13
N SER A 535 31.58 36.81 2.92
CA SER A 535 30.56 36.85 1.87
C SER A 535 29.33 36.03 2.31
N PRO A 536 28.11 36.30 1.79
CA PRO A 536 26.92 35.53 2.15
C PRO A 536 27.07 34.02 1.93
N GLU A 537 27.74 33.63 0.84
CA GLU A 537 28.04 32.24 0.53
C GLU A 537 29.04 31.63 1.53
N GLU A 538 30.12 32.34 1.87
CA GLU A 538 31.08 31.87 2.89
C GLU A 538 30.44 31.79 4.27
N ASN A 539 29.57 32.75 4.60
CA ASN A 539 28.81 32.74 5.84
C ASN A 539 27.90 31.50 5.91
N TYR A 540 27.19 31.19 4.83
CA TYR A 540 26.36 29.99 4.73
C TYR A 540 27.22 28.71 4.79
N LYS A 541 28.37 28.69 4.12
CA LYS A 541 29.33 27.57 4.16
C LYS A 541 29.78 27.28 5.59
N VAL A 542 30.24 28.30 6.31
CA VAL A 542 30.85 28.16 7.63
C VAL A 542 29.80 27.90 8.71
N ASN A 543 28.71 28.68 8.73
CA ASN A 543 27.76 28.65 9.84
C ASN A 543 26.61 27.65 9.66
N TYR A 544 26.43 27.09 8.46
CA TYR A 544 25.36 26.13 8.19
C TYR A 544 25.90 24.82 7.63
N PHE A 545 26.49 24.85 6.42
CA PHE A 545 26.88 23.63 5.72
C PHE A 545 27.93 22.81 6.48
N LEU A 546 29.05 23.44 6.86
CA LEU A 546 30.12 22.74 7.60
C LEU A 546 29.62 22.25 8.95
N CYS A 547 28.81 23.04 9.67
CA CYS A 547 28.23 22.62 10.95
C CYS A 547 27.41 21.32 10.81
N ILE A 548 26.56 21.21 9.79
CA ILE A 548 25.72 20.02 9.58
C ILE A 548 26.57 18.81 9.19
N VAL A 549 27.50 18.99 8.24
CA VAL A 549 28.34 17.88 7.75
C VAL A 549 29.31 17.40 8.82
N ASP A 550 29.97 18.32 9.54
CA ASP A 550 30.92 17.99 10.61
C ASP A 550 30.21 17.33 11.80
N GLN A 551 29.01 17.80 12.16
CA GLN A 551 28.20 17.13 13.18
C GLN A 551 27.79 15.72 12.74
N THR A 552 27.47 15.53 11.46
CA THR A 552 27.11 14.22 10.91
C THR A 552 28.30 13.25 10.94
N ILE A 553 29.48 13.70 10.50
CA ILE A 553 30.72 12.92 10.54
C ILE A 553 31.05 12.54 11.98
N SER A 554 31.08 13.52 12.89
CA SER A 554 31.39 13.28 14.31
C SER A 554 30.41 12.32 14.97
N SER A 555 29.11 12.46 14.67
CA SER A 555 28.07 11.57 15.22
C SER A 555 28.20 10.15 14.70
N LEU A 556 28.52 9.96 13.42
CA LEU A 556 28.76 8.64 12.83
C LEU A 556 30.04 8.00 13.38
N GLU A 557 31.14 8.75 13.44
CA GLU A 557 32.40 8.25 13.98
C GLU A 557 32.27 7.85 15.45
N SER A 558 31.61 8.66 16.27
CA SER A 558 31.37 8.37 17.69
C SER A 558 30.48 7.16 17.91
N ARG A 559 29.34 7.06 17.21
CA ARG A 559 28.40 5.93 17.36
C ARG A 559 29.00 4.59 16.97
N PHE A 560 29.96 4.59 16.04
CA PHE A 560 30.55 3.37 15.50
C PHE A 560 31.98 3.11 15.95
N ASP A 561 32.47 3.87 16.93
CA ASP A 561 33.77 3.62 17.57
C ASP A 561 33.81 2.22 18.23
N GLN A 562 32.70 1.79 18.82
CA GLN A 562 32.57 0.44 19.38
C GLN A 562 32.75 -0.65 18.32
N TYR A 563 32.20 -0.46 17.12
CA TYR A 563 32.32 -1.42 16.03
C TYR A 563 33.77 -1.57 15.55
N LYS A 564 34.55 -0.48 15.55
CA LYS A 564 35.99 -0.54 15.27
C LYS A 564 36.74 -1.36 16.32
N LYS A 565 36.45 -1.13 17.60
CA LYS A 565 37.04 -1.94 18.70
C LYS A 565 36.71 -3.43 18.55
N TYR A 566 35.47 -3.76 18.19
CA TYR A 566 35.08 -5.15 17.90
C TYR A 566 35.80 -5.70 16.66
N GLU A 567 35.98 -4.90 15.61
CA GLU A 567 36.76 -5.28 14.43
C GLU A 567 38.22 -5.59 14.79
N ASP A 568 38.84 -4.78 15.65
CA ASP A 568 40.23 -4.95 16.04
C ASP A 568 40.46 -6.19 16.91
N LEU A 569 39.45 -6.59 17.69
CA LEU A 569 39.47 -7.74 18.58
C LEU A 569 39.05 -9.04 17.90
N PHE A 570 37.88 -9.04 17.26
CA PHE A 570 37.25 -10.24 16.69
C PHE A 570 37.36 -10.31 15.17
N GLY A 571 37.81 -9.26 14.50
CA GLY A 571 37.75 -9.19 13.05
C GLY A 571 38.64 -10.20 12.33
N PHE A 572 39.64 -10.77 13.00
CA PHE A 572 40.44 -11.87 12.43
C PHE A 572 39.61 -13.14 12.19
N LEU A 573 38.50 -13.33 12.93
CA LEU A 573 37.55 -14.44 12.76
C LEU A 573 36.64 -14.23 11.54
N PHE A 574 36.63 -13.04 10.92
CA PHE A 574 35.78 -12.80 9.76
C PHE A 574 36.31 -13.58 8.55
N PRO A 575 35.44 -14.29 7.79
CA PRO A 575 35.88 -15.23 6.75
C PRO A 575 36.82 -14.66 5.69
N LYS A 576 36.71 -13.36 5.38
CA LYS A 576 37.58 -12.67 4.43
C LYS A 576 38.97 -12.38 5.01
N LYS A 577 39.04 -11.90 6.26
CA LYS A 577 40.31 -11.57 6.93
C LYS A 577 41.05 -12.84 7.34
N LEU A 578 40.34 -13.84 7.85
CA LEU A 578 40.94 -15.12 8.26
C LEU A 578 41.74 -15.79 7.15
N LYS A 579 41.25 -15.73 5.90
CA LYS A 579 41.94 -16.31 4.73
C LYS A 579 43.18 -15.53 4.27
N GLN A 580 43.35 -14.30 4.73
CA GLN A 580 44.42 -13.40 4.31
C GLN A 580 45.57 -13.31 5.32
N LEU A 581 45.34 -13.74 6.57
CA LEU A 581 46.33 -13.67 7.64
C LEU A 581 47.38 -14.77 7.47
N ASP A 582 48.63 -14.41 7.74
CA ASP A 582 49.69 -15.40 7.89
C ASP A 582 49.62 -16.11 9.26
N GLU A 583 50.37 -17.22 9.43
CA GLU A 583 50.35 -18.00 10.69
C GLU A 583 50.78 -17.17 11.90
N ASN A 584 51.75 -16.26 11.74
CA ASN A 584 52.27 -15.45 12.84
C ASN A 584 51.28 -14.36 13.26
N GLU A 585 50.63 -13.73 12.29
CA GLU A 585 49.58 -12.73 12.45
C GLU A 585 48.33 -13.35 13.09
N LEU A 586 47.93 -14.56 12.64
CA LEU A 586 46.81 -15.29 13.22
C LEU A 586 47.08 -15.63 14.69
N LYS A 587 48.27 -16.18 14.99
CA LYS A 587 48.68 -16.46 16.37
C LYS A 587 48.67 -15.20 17.23
N SER A 588 49.23 -14.09 16.73
CA SER A 588 49.19 -12.80 17.42
C SER A 588 47.77 -12.31 17.70
N CYS A 589 46.83 -12.52 16.77
CA CYS A 589 45.42 -12.20 16.98
C CYS A 589 44.77 -13.03 18.09
N CYS A 590 45.03 -14.34 18.17
CA CYS A 590 44.51 -15.21 19.23
C CYS A 590 44.99 -14.77 20.62
N TYR A 591 46.27 -14.42 20.75
CA TYR A 591 46.82 -13.93 22.02
C TYR A 591 46.23 -12.58 22.43
N ARG A 592 46.05 -11.67 21.48
CA ARG A 592 45.40 -10.37 21.72
C ARG A 592 43.93 -10.54 22.15
N LEU A 593 43.21 -11.51 21.58
CA LEU A 593 41.84 -11.80 22.01
C LEU A 593 41.82 -12.37 23.43
N ARG A 594 42.74 -13.29 23.77
CA ARG A 594 42.88 -13.82 25.13
C ARG A 594 43.11 -12.71 26.14
N ASP A 595 44.03 -11.80 25.85
CA ASP A 595 44.37 -10.70 26.75
C ASP A 595 43.19 -9.74 26.95
N ALA A 596 42.38 -9.52 25.92
CA ALA A 596 41.18 -8.69 26.01
C ALA A 596 40.02 -9.35 26.79
N LEU A 597 39.96 -10.69 26.81
CA LEU A 597 38.97 -11.48 27.55
C LEU A 597 39.51 -12.01 28.89
N LYS A 598 40.62 -11.45 29.37
CA LYS A 598 41.21 -11.82 30.67
C LYS A 598 40.61 -10.97 31.79
N TYR A 599 40.22 -11.61 32.89
CA TYR A 599 39.88 -10.93 34.14
C TYR A 599 40.82 -11.38 35.26
N GLY A 600 41.70 -10.47 35.70
CA GLY A 600 42.75 -10.79 36.67
C GLY A 600 43.78 -11.77 36.08
N GLU A 601 43.88 -12.96 36.67
CA GLU A 601 44.76 -14.04 36.18
C GLU A 601 44.03 -15.09 35.33
N GLN A 602 42.69 -15.06 35.29
CA GLN A 602 41.88 -16.05 34.57
C GLN A 602 41.50 -15.52 33.19
N SER A 603 41.63 -16.36 32.16
CA SER A 603 41.19 -16.09 30.79
C SER A 603 40.11 -17.07 30.36
N ASP A 604 39.08 -16.58 29.68
CA ASP A 604 37.98 -17.41 29.18
C ASP A 604 38.37 -18.29 27.98
N ILE A 605 39.53 -18.01 27.37
CA ILE A 605 40.04 -18.71 26.19
C ILE A 605 41.53 -19.04 26.34
N ASP A 606 41.94 -20.18 25.77
CA ASP A 606 43.35 -20.53 25.57
C ASP A 606 43.75 -20.10 24.14
N ALA A 607 44.79 -19.25 24.04
CA ALA A 607 45.21 -18.68 22.77
C ALA A 607 45.92 -19.70 21.86
N ASP A 608 46.61 -20.69 22.43
CA ASP A 608 47.29 -21.72 21.64
C ASP A 608 46.27 -22.75 21.14
N GLU A 609 45.26 -23.09 21.95
CA GLU A 609 44.15 -23.97 21.51
C GLU A 609 43.28 -23.30 20.45
N LEU A 610 42.97 -22.02 20.59
CA LEU A 610 42.20 -21.26 19.59
C LEU A 610 42.94 -21.10 18.26
N TYR A 611 44.26 -21.11 18.28
CA TYR A 611 45.10 -21.01 17.08
C TYR A 611 45.14 -22.32 16.26
N LEU A 612 45.10 -23.48 16.93
CA LEU A 612 45.09 -24.81 16.32
C LEU A 612 43.75 -25.12 15.66
#